data_AF-A0AAW1J074-F1
#
_entry.id   AF-A0AAW1J074-F1
#
_cell.length_a   1.000
_cell.length_b   1.000
_cell.length_c   1.000
_cell.angle_alpha   90.00
_cell.angle_beta   90.00
_cell.angle_gamma   90.00
#
_symmetry.space_group_name_H-M   'P 1'
#
loop_
_entity.id
_entity.type
_entity.pdbx_description
1 polymer ?
#
loop_
_entity_poly.entity_id
_entity_poly.type
_entity_poly.pdbx_seq_one_letter_code
_entity_poly.pdbx_strand_id
1 'polypeptide(L)'
;MCEMFSEEINVKEEKLPPEEEAVMEAEGRLLPQKSRLIYEREYQSFKKWKSTNKITGMSEKVLLAYFSEKSKQVKPSSLWSYYSMLKRTLLIIENFDIFKFGKLINLMKNLS
;
A
#
# COMPACT_ATOMS: atom_id res chain seq x y z
N MET A 1 -34.18 17.12 -31.61
CA MET A 1 -33.73 15.76 -31.94
C MET A 1 -32.29 15.89 -32.42
N CYS A 2 -31.33 15.59 -31.55
CA CYS A 2 -29.92 15.43 -31.89
C CYS A 2 -29.45 14.25 -31.05
N GLU A 3 -28.94 13.24 -31.73
CA GLU A 3 -28.68 11.91 -31.20
C GLU A 3 -27.50 11.88 -30.22
N MET A 4 -27.67 11.04 -29.21
CA MET A 4 -26.70 10.20 -28.50
C MET A 4 -25.22 10.40 -28.87
N PHE A 5 -24.36 10.56 -27.86
CA PHE A 5 -23.16 9.72 -27.77
C PHE A 5 -22.75 9.59 -26.30
N SER A 6 -22.76 8.35 -25.83
CA SER A 6 -22.32 7.91 -24.52
C SER A 6 -20.87 8.34 -24.27
N GLU A 7 -20.63 9.13 -23.22
CA GLU A 7 -19.28 9.27 -22.68
C GLU A 7 -18.99 8.02 -21.84
N GLU A 8 -18.47 7.01 -22.53
CA GLU A 8 -17.83 5.87 -21.92
C GLU A 8 -16.73 6.36 -20.98
N ILE A 9 -16.89 5.99 -19.71
CA ILE A 9 -15.91 6.19 -18.65
C ILE A 9 -14.70 5.35 -19.03
N ASN A 10 -13.72 5.97 -19.70
CA ASN A 10 -12.43 5.39 -20.02
C ASN A 10 -11.67 5.14 -18.71
N VAL A 11 -11.94 3.99 -18.09
CA VAL A 11 -11.08 3.36 -17.10
C VAL A 11 -9.77 3.10 -17.81
N LYS A 12 -8.83 4.05 -17.70
CA LYS A 12 -7.44 3.82 -18.07
C LYS A 12 -6.94 2.69 -17.16
N GLU A 13 -6.98 1.49 -17.72
CA GLU A 13 -6.24 0.34 -17.27
C GLU A 13 -4.75 0.70 -17.43
N GLU A 14 -4.24 1.39 -16.42
CA GLU A 14 -2.83 1.73 -16.29
C GLU A 14 -2.09 0.42 -15.98
N LYS A 15 -1.71 -0.28 -17.05
CA LYS A 15 -0.84 -1.45 -16.98
C LYS A 15 0.43 -1.06 -16.23
N LEU A 16 0.62 -1.68 -15.08
CA LEU A 16 1.81 -1.58 -14.25
C LEU A 16 3.05 -1.94 -15.12
N PRO A 17 4.16 -1.18 -15.03
CA PRO A 17 5.33 -1.44 -15.85
C PRO A 17 5.89 -2.87 -15.63
N PRO A 18 6.42 -3.55 -16.67
CA PRO A 18 6.90 -4.94 -16.62
C PRO A 18 7.98 -5.22 -15.56
N GLU A 19 8.64 -4.15 -15.10
CA GLU A 19 9.72 -4.18 -14.12
C GLU A 19 9.20 -4.49 -12.71
N GLU A 20 7.97 -4.06 -12.36
CA GLU A 20 7.39 -4.30 -11.04
C GLU A 20 6.85 -5.73 -10.89
N GLU A 21 6.35 -6.35 -11.97
CA GLU A 21 5.86 -7.74 -11.94
C GLU A 21 6.99 -8.76 -11.75
N ALA A 22 8.15 -8.54 -12.40
CA ALA A 22 9.31 -9.43 -12.27
C ALA A 22 9.93 -9.39 -10.87
N VAL A 23 9.93 -8.20 -10.25
CA VAL A 23 10.37 -7.99 -8.86
C VAL A 23 9.40 -8.66 -7.88
N MET A 24 8.09 -8.46 -8.06
CA MET A 24 7.04 -9.13 -7.27
C MET A 24 7.14 -10.66 -7.33
N GLU A 25 7.50 -11.25 -8.48
CA GLU A 25 7.62 -12.70 -8.61
C GLU A 25 8.87 -13.26 -7.91
N ALA A 26 10.01 -12.57 -8.01
CA ALA A 26 11.23 -12.93 -7.28
C ALA A 26 11.05 -12.78 -5.76
N GLU A 27 10.40 -11.70 -5.34
CA GLU A 27 10.19 -11.33 -3.94
C GLU A 27 9.01 -12.08 -3.29
N GLY A 28 8.06 -12.53 -4.09
CA GLY A 28 6.99 -13.45 -3.67
C GLY A 28 7.55 -14.77 -3.12
N ARG A 29 8.80 -15.12 -3.42
CA ARG A 29 9.52 -16.24 -2.80
C ARG A 29 10.06 -15.92 -1.41
N LEU A 30 10.23 -14.64 -1.06
CA LEU A 30 10.70 -14.15 0.25
C LEU A 30 9.56 -13.87 1.23
N LEU A 31 8.33 -13.73 0.71
CA LEU A 31 7.11 -13.66 1.50
C LEU A 31 6.62 -15.06 1.89
N PRO A 32 5.90 -15.22 3.02
CA PRO A 32 5.34 -16.52 3.39
C PRO A 32 4.36 -16.99 2.30
N GLN A 33 4.63 -18.15 1.69
CA GLN A 33 3.88 -18.63 0.52
C GLN A 33 2.36 -18.70 0.73
N LYS A 34 1.91 -19.00 1.95
CA LYS A 34 0.47 -19.08 2.28
C LYS A 34 -0.23 -17.72 2.34
N SER A 35 0.48 -16.64 2.66
CA SER A 35 -0.11 -15.32 2.90
C SER A 35 0.33 -14.26 1.89
N ARG A 36 1.14 -14.62 0.88
CA ARG A 36 1.64 -13.73 -0.17
C ARG A 36 0.56 -12.82 -0.75
N LEU A 37 -0.59 -13.39 -1.14
CA LEU A 37 -1.69 -12.63 -1.74
C LEU A 37 -2.24 -11.52 -0.83
N ILE A 38 -2.18 -11.70 0.48
CA ILE A 38 -2.68 -10.72 1.45
C ILE A 38 -1.70 -9.57 1.59
N TYR A 39 -0.40 -9.88 1.62
CA TYR A 39 0.67 -8.89 1.68
C TYR A 39 0.70 -8.03 0.41
N GLU A 40 0.55 -8.67 -0.75
CA GLU A 40 0.48 -7.98 -2.04
C GLU A 40 -0.73 -7.05 -2.11
N ARG A 41 -1.92 -7.54 -1.76
CA ARG A 41 -3.14 -6.69 -1.72
C ARG A 41 -2.97 -5.48 -0.82
N GLU A 42 -2.31 -5.65 0.33
CA GLU A 42 -2.06 -4.56 1.25
C GLU A 42 -1.11 -3.52 0.66
N TYR A 43 -0.03 -3.97 0.01
CA TYR A 43 0.90 -3.08 -0.67
C TYR A 43 0.25 -2.34 -1.85
N GLN A 44 -0.55 -3.04 -2.66
CA GLN A 44 -1.33 -2.42 -3.73
C GLN A 44 -2.34 -1.39 -3.19
N SER A 45 -2.96 -1.67 -2.04
CA SER A 45 -3.85 -0.71 -1.37
C SER A 45 -3.10 0.55 -0.94
N PHE A 46 -1.86 0.41 -0.48
CA PHE A 46 -0.99 1.55 -0.17
C PHE A 46 -0.56 2.33 -1.42
N LYS A 47 -0.12 1.65 -2.50
CA LYS A 47 0.20 2.29 -3.78
C LYS A 47 -0.99 3.09 -4.31
N LYS A 48 -2.19 2.47 -4.32
CA LYS A 48 -3.43 3.14 -4.72
C LYS A 48 -3.70 4.38 -3.88
N TRP A 49 -3.55 4.30 -2.55
CA TRP A 49 -3.72 5.45 -1.68
C TRP A 49 -2.72 6.57 -1.99
N LYS A 50 -1.44 6.24 -2.25
CA LYS A 50 -0.44 7.23 -2.68
C LYS A 50 -0.82 7.91 -3.99
N SER A 51 -1.26 7.14 -4.98
CA SER A 51 -1.70 7.67 -6.29
C SER A 51 -2.91 8.60 -6.14
N THR A 52 -3.92 8.19 -5.35
CA THR A 52 -5.10 9.03 -5.05
C THR A 52 -4.72 10.35 -4.38
N ASN A 53 -3.76 10.33 -3.46
CA ASN A 53 -3.29 11.52 -2.74
C ASN A 53 -2.19 12.30 -3.49
N LYS A 54 -1.81 11.87 -4.71
CA LYS A 54 -0.74 12.48 -5.53
C LYS A 54 0.59 12.61 -4.77
N ILE A 55 0.89 11.66 -3.88
CA ILE A 55 2.10 11.69 -3.07
C ILE A 55 3.25 11.05 -3.83
N THR A 56 4.22 11.87 -4.21
CA THR A 56 5.49 11.41 -4.79
C THR A 56 6.53 11.22 -3.68
N GLY A 57 7.14 10.03 -3.62
CA GLY A 57 8.16 9.68 -2.64
C GLY A 57 7.67 8.82 -1.47
N MET A 58 8.63 8.40 -0.64
CA MET A 58 8.39 7.58 0.55
C MET A 58 9.08 8.23 1.76
N SER A 59 8.32 8.53 2.81
CA SER A 59 8.85 9.09 4.05
C SER A 59 8.00 8.70 5.25
N GLU A 60 8.54 8.87 6.46
CA GLU A 60 7.80 8.65 7.71
C GLU A 60 6.48 9.44 7.75
N LYS A 61 6.45 10.66 7.22
CA LYS A 61 5.24 11.51 7.18
C LYS A 61 4.13 10.89 6.33
N VAL A 62 4.50 10.29 5.20
CA VAL A 62 3.55 9.62 4.30
C VAL A 62 2.93 8.41 4.98
N LEU A 63 3.74 7.62 5.69
CA LEU A 63 3.26 6.47 6.46
C LEU A 63 2.38 6.91 7.63
N LEU A 64 2.73 7.97 8.34
CA LEU A 64 1.91 8.52 9.42
C LEU A 64 0.51 8.93 8.91
N ALA A 65 0.44 9.63 7.78
CA ALA A 65 -0.82 10.02 7.17
C ALA A 65 -1.65 8.79 6.75
N TYR A 66 -1.01 7.81 6.10
CA TYR A 66 -1.66 6.57 5.69
C TYR A 66 -2.29 5.81 6.86
N PHE A 67 -1.50 5.53 7.90
CA PHE A 67 -1.99 4.77 9.06
C PHE A 67 -3.02 5.57 9.87
N SER A 68 -2.93 6.90 9.90
CA SER A 68 -3.94 7.75 10.53
C SER A 68 -5.29 7.74 9.79
N GLU A 69 -5.30 7.58 8.47
CA GLU A 69 -6.54 7.42 7.71
C GLU A 69 -7.07 6.00 7.80
N LYS A 70 -6.16 5.01 7.73
CA LYS A 70 -6.52 3.60 7.77
C LYS A 70 -7.09 3.18 9.12
N SER A 71 -6.61 3.74 10.21
CA SER A 71 -7.15 3.49 11.56
C SER A 71 -8.61 3.90 11.74
N LYS A 72 -9.11 4.82 10.93
CA LYS A 72 -10.53 5.21 10.92
C LYS A 72 -11.42 4.16 10.25
N GLN A 73 -10.83 3.27 9.43
CA GLN A 73 -11.55 2.30 8.60
C GLN A 73 -11.45 0.87 9.16
N VAL A 74 -10.42 0.56 9.97
CA VAL A 74 -10.14 -0.80 10.44
C VAL A 74 -10.00 -0.84 11.95
N LYS A 75 -10.25 -2.03 12.53
CA LYS A 75 -10.06 -2.25 13.97
C LYS A 75 -8.57 -2.15 14.36
N PRO A 76 -8.25 -1.72 15.58
CA PRO A 76 -6.86 -1.57 16.06
C PRO A 76 -5.97 -2.81 15.90
N SER A 77 -6.50 -4.00 16.23
CA SER A 77 -5.78 -5.27 16.09
C SER A 77 -5.46 -5.62 14.62
N SER A 78 -6.34 -5.22 13.69
CA SER A 78 -6.10 -5.34 12.26
C SER A 78 -5.08 -4.32 11.78
N LEU A 79 -5.03 -3.11 12.35
CA LEU A 79 -4.08 -2.06 12.00
C LEU A 79 -2.62 -2.52 12.18
N TRP A 80 -2.29 -3.17 13.29
CA TRP A 80 -0.96 -3.75 13.52
C TRP A 80 -0.62 -4.87 12.54
N SER A 81 -1.62 -5.63 12.09
CA SER A 81 -1.45 -6.66 11.07
C SER A 81 -1.07 -6.02 9.73
N TYR A 82 -1.80 -4.97 9.32
CA TYR A 82 -1.49 -4.19 8.12
C TYR A 82 -0.11 -3.54 8.19
N TYR A 83 0.26 -2.96 9.34
CA TYR A 83 1.60 -2.44 9.58
C TYR A 83 2.69 -3.50 9.36
N SER A 84 2.48 -4.69 9.89
CA SER A 84 3.45 -5.79 9.75
C SER A 84 3.55 -6.28 8.30
N MET A 85 2.44 -6.30 7.57
CA MET A 85 2.42 -6.62 6.14
C MET A 85 3.20 -5.60 5.32
N LEU A 86 2.87 -4.31 5.49
CA LEU A 86 3.55 -3.20 4.83
C LEU A 86 5.04 -3.12 5.20
N LYS A 87 5.39 -3.37 6.45
CA LYS A 87 6.78 -3.44 6.90
C LYS A 87 7.56 -4.46 6.09
N ARG A 88 6.99 -5.66 5.92
CA ARG A 88 7.68 -6.76 5.23
C ARG A 88 7.76 -6.49 3.73
N THR A 89 6.69 -5.99 3.12
CA THR A 89 6.69 -5.71 1.68
C THR A 89 7.60 -4.55 1.33
N LEU A 90 7.58 -3.44 2.06
CA LEU A 90 8.45 -2.29 1.82
C LEU A 90 9.93 -2.62 2.02
N LEU A 91 10.26 -3.45 3.02
CA LEU A 91 11.63 -3.89 3.25
C LEU A 91 12.14 -4.78 2.12
N ILE A 92 11.27 -5.59 1.51
CA ILE A 92 11.67 -6.49 0.43
C ILE A 92 11.73 -5.74 -0.90
N ILE A 93 10.62 -5.08 -1.30
CA ILE A 93 10.43 -4.45 -2.61
C ILE A 93 11.26 -3.18 -2.77
N GLU A 94 11.20 -2.30 -1.77
CA GLU A 94 11.79 -0.95 -1.86
C GLU A 94 13.03 -0.81 -0.96
N ASN A 95 13.47 -1.90 -0.33
CA ASN A 95 14.54 -1.92 0.69
C ASN A 95 14.37 -0.82 1.77
N PHE A 96 13.12 -0.55 2.14
CA PHE A 96 12.77 0.55 3.01
C PHE A 96 12.30 0.05 4.37
N ASP A 97 13.13 0.27 5.39
CA ASP A 97 12.86 -0.20 6.75
C ASP A 97 12.03 0.81 7.56
N ILE A 98 10.73 0.54 7.66
CA ILE A 98 9.81 1.38 8.45
C ILE A 98 9.95 1.20 9.97
N PHE A 99 10.70 0.19 10.44
CA PHE A 99 10.88 -0.07 11.87
C PHE A 99 11.70 1.03 12.57
N LYS A 100 12.51 1.77 11.81
CA LYS A 100 13.32 2.87 12.34
C LYS A 100 12.51 4.12 12.68
N PHE A 101 11.23 4.17 12.28
CA PHE A 101 10.36 5.32 12.48
C PHE A 101 9.68 5.32 13.84
N GLY A 102 10.34 5.96 14.80
CA GLY A 102 9.84 6.10 16.17
C GLY A 102 8.48 6.83 16.24
N LYS A 103 8.22 7.83 15.40
CA LYS A 103 6.93 8.54 15.42
C LYS A 103 5.81 7.65 14.90
N LEU A 104 6.10 6.85 13.86
CA LEU A 104 5.14 5.88 13.34
C LEU A 104 4.80 4.81 14.37
N ILE A 105 5.79 4.24 15.04
CA ILE A 105 5.56 3.26 16.11
C ILE A 105 4.74 3.87 17.24
N ASN A 106 5.05 5.11 17.64
CA ASN A 106 4.29 5.80 18.69
C ASN A 106 2.83 6.05 18.26
N LEU A 107 2.61 6.44 17.01
CA LEU A 107 1.26 6.55 16.45
C LEU A 107 0.51 5.22 16.52
N MET A 108 1.13 4.12 16.06
CA MET A 108 0.53 2.79 16.08
C MET A 108 0.15 2.34 17.50
N LYS A 109 0.96 2.67 18.51
CA LYS A 109 0.64 2.41 19.92
C LYS A 109 -0.56 3.21 20.41
N ASN A 110 -0.67 4.48 20.00
CA ASN A 110 -1.79 5.34 20.40
C ASN A 110 -3.12 4.99 19.69
N LEU A 111 -3.03 4.36 18.51
CA LEU A 111 -4.18 3.89 17.73
C LEU A 111 -4.62 2.47 18.13
N SER A 112 -3.89 1.82 19.05
CA SER A 112 -4.08 0.44 19.47
C SER A 112 -5.12 0.26 20.56
#